data_AF-A0A821YC01-F1
#
_entry.id   AF-A0A821YC01-F1
#
_cell.length_a   1.000
_cell.length_b   1.000
_cell.length_c   1.000
_cell.angle_alpha   90.00
_cell.angle_beta   90.00
_cell.angle_gamma   90.00
#
_symmetry.space_group_name_H-M   'P 1'
#
loop_
_entity.id
_entity.type
_entity.pdbx_description
1 polymer ?
#
loop_
_entity_poly.entity_id
_entity_poly.type
_entity_poly.pdbx_seq_one_letter_code
_entity_poly.pdbx_strand_id
1 'polypeptide(L)' 'VGGNGQGAGANPLNAPYGLSFDRHDNLYVVDTGNNRVQRFSIE' A
#
# COMPACT_ATOMS: atom_id res chain seq x y z
N VAL A 1 -6.71 -11.49 12.43
CA VAL A 1 -5.26 -11.80 12.48
C VAL A 1 -4.53 -10.66 11.80
N GLY A 2 -3.96 -9.73 12.56
CA GLY A 2 -3.12 -8.66 12.02
C GLY A 2 -1.70 -9.18 11.82
N GLY A 3 -1.33 -9.44 10.57
CA GLY A 3 -0.01 -9.98 10.23
C GLY A 3 1.06 -8.91 10.40
N ASN A 4 2.01 -9.16 11.31
CA ASN A 4 3.24 -8.39 11.43
C ASN A 4 4.06 -8.58 10.14
N GLY A 5 3.97 -7.62 9.22
CA GLY A 5 4.70 -7.58 7.95
C GLY A 5 6.20 -7.37 8.12
N GLN A 6 6.85 -8.21 8.94
CA GLN A 6 8.27 -8.20 9.23
C GLN A 6 8.98 -9.33 8.47
N GLY A 7 8.75 -9.41 7.16
CA GLY A 7 9.63 -10.15 6.26
C GLY A 7 10.70 -9.19 5.76
N ALA A 8 11.98 -9.57 5.77
CA ALA A 8 13.03 -8.79 5.13
C ALA A 8 12.76 -8.73 3.61
N GLY A 9 12.17 -7.64 3.14
CA GLY A 9 11.64 -7.48 1.78
C GLY A 9 10.18 -7.03 1.73
N ALA A 10 9.45 -7.12 2.85
CA ALA A 10 8.15 -6.48 2.99
C ALA A 10 8.36 -4.96 3.04
N ASN A 11 7.61 -4.23 2.21
CA ASN A 11 7.57 -2.79 2.21
C ASN A 11 6.24 -2.34 2.85
N PRO A 12 6.09 -2.43 4.17
CA PRO A 12 4.81 -2.26 4.84
C PRO A 12 4.28 -0.84 4.69
N LEU A 13 2.95 -0.73 4.69
CA LEU A 13 2.28 0.55 4.85
C LEU A 13 2.51 1.10 6.26
N ASN A 14 2.65 2.41 6.37
CA ASN A 14 2.82 3.17 7.61
C ASN A 14 1.85 4.35 7.60
N ALA A 15 0.82 4.31 8.45
CA ALA A 15 -0.25 5.31 8.50
C ALA A 15 -0.86 5.64 7.10
N PRO A 16 -1.45 4.65 6.39
CA PRO A 16 -2.14 4.94 5.14
C PRO A 16 -3.38 5.81 5.41
N TYR A 17 -3.57 6.85 4.60
CA TYR A 17 -4.66 7.82 4.77
C TYR A 17 -5.82 7.60 3.78
N GLY A 18 -5.50 7.27 2.54
CA GLY A 18 -6.49 7.15 1.48
C GLY A 18 -6.14 6.08 0.46
N LEU A 19 -7.17 5.62 -0.26
CA LEU A 19 -7.06 4.65 -1.33
C LEU A 19 -7.98 5.01 -2.50
N SER A 20 -7.56 4.67 -3.72
CA SER A 20 -8.36 4.81 -4.94
C SER A 20 -7.97 3.73 -5.95
N PHE A 21 -8.92 3.37 -6.80
CA PHE A 21 -8.65 2.53 -7.97
C PHE A 21 -8.52 3.39 -9.23
N ASP A 22 -7.77 2.93 -10.22
CA ASP A 22 -7.84 3.43 -11.60
C ASP A 22 -8.74 2.55 -12.48
N ARG A 23 -8.86 2.90 -13.76
CA ARG A 23 -9.68 2.16 -14.75
C ARG A 23 -9.13 0.78 -15.13
N HIS A 24 -7.94 0.41 -14.67
CA HIS A 24 -7.29 -0.88 -14.89
C HIS A 24 -7.21 -1.68 -13.58
N ASP A 25 -8.04 -1.32 -12.59
CA ASP A 25 -8.10 -1.95 -11.26
C ASP A 25 -6.77 -1.91 -10.48
N ASN A 26 -5.87 -0.97 -10.79
CA ASN A 26 -4.73 -0.71 -9.95
C ASN A 26 -5.18 0.00 -8.68
N LEU A 27 -4.79 -0.52 -7.51
CA LEU A 27 -5.01 0.12 -6.21
C LEU A 27 -3.86 1.08 -5.91
N TYR A 28 -4.20 2.34 -5.65
CA TYR A 28 -3.29 3.37 -5.17
C TYR A 28 -3.53 3.61 -3.69
N VAL A 29 -2.47 3.61 -2.88
CA VAL A 29 -2.53 3.88 -1.44
C VAL A 29 -1.64 5.07 -1.10
N VAL A 30 -2.20 6.07 -0.43
CA VAL A 30 -1.46 7.21 0.14
C VAL A 30 -0.88 6.78 1.48
N ASP A 31 0.40 6.47 1.50
CA ASP A 31 1.13 5.88 2.62
C ASP A 31 1.87 7.00 3.40
N THR A 32 1.09 7.77 4.18
CA THR A 32 1.54 9.08 4.70
C THR A 32 2.72 8.99 5.66
N GLY A 33 2.77 7.96 6.50
CA GLY A 33 3.90 7.75 7.41
C GLY A 33 5.21 7.42 6.68
N ASN A 34 5.12 7.02 5.41
CA ASN A 34 6.28 6.81 4.53
C ASN A 34 6.47 7.91 3.48
N ASN A 35 5.67 8.99 3.52
CA ASN A 35 5.71 10.11 2.55
C ASN A 35 5.69 9.66 1.08
N ARG A 36 4.84 8.69 0.74
CA ARG A 36 4.76 8.13 -0.62
C ARG A 36 3.35 7.76 -1.05
N VAL A 37 3.20 7.46 -2.34
CA VAL A 37 2.04 6.75 -2.90
C VAL A 37 2.53 5.41 -3.46
N GLN A 38 1.87 4.32 -3.08
CA GLN A 38 2.17 2.97 -3.60
C GLN A 38 1.06 2.49 -4.54
N ARG A 39 1.44 1.79 -5.61
CA ARG A 39 0.53 1.17 -6.58
C ARG A 39 0.62 -0.35 -6.46
N PHE A 40 -0.53 -1.01 -6.35
CA PHE A 40 -0.67 -2.46 -6.39
C PHE A 40 -1.47 -2.83 -7.64
N SER A 41 -0.90 -3.66 -8.49
CA SER A 41 -1.59 -4.21 -9.66
C SER A 41 -2.13 -5.57 -9.26
N ILE A 42 -3.36 -5.89 -9.67
CA ILE A 42 -3.87 -7.25 -9.62
C ILE A 42 -3.38 -7.91 -10.91
N GLU A 43 -2.50 -8.91 -10.81
CA GLU A 43 -2.15 -9.75 -11.96
C GLU A 43 -3.26 -10.76 -12.27
#